data_AF-G4YSF4-F1
#
_entry.id   AF-G4YSF4-F1
#
_cell.length_a   1.000
_cell.length_b   1.000
_cell.length_c   1.000
_cell.angle_alpha   90.00
_cell.angle_beta   90.00
_cell.angle_gamma   90.00
#
_symmetry.space_group_name_H-M   'P 1'
#
loop_
_entity.id
_entity.type
_entity.pdbx_description
1 polymer ?
#
loop_
_entity_poly.entity_id
_entity_poly.type
_entity_poly.pdbx_seq_one_letter_code
_entity_poly.pdbx_strand_id
1 'polypeptide(L)'
;MATRSVFALFKPGLLDTRGYAYGQAELLDGDDAASVEEATGGIGTYVGACACVARVPPSAAPSWNYGAVAGYSWDTLVHGGVLHISFGEDVEPVPFKEHEIEALEYAPYALPPCNNRRIIDLMPAEMRAIHAAALNHFKGVGCRATRRS
;
A
#
# COMPACT_ATOMS: atom_id res chain seq x y z
N MET A 1 14.26 34.40 5.43
CA MET A 1 13.44 33.21 5.06
C MET A 1 13.34 32.36 6.30
N ALA A 2 12.13 32.12 6.79
CA ALA A 2 11.91 31.27 7.96
C ALA A 2 11.83 29.82 7.48
N THR A 3 12.76 28.97 7.89
CA THR A 3 12.67 27.53 7.66
C THR A 3 11.58 26.96 8.55
N ARG A 4 10.57 26.33 7.92
CA ARG A 4 9.50 25.60 8.63
C ARG A 4 9.79 24.12 8.52
N SER A 5 9.73 23.41 9.65
CA SER A 5 9.74 21.94 9.65
C SER A 5 8.47 21.42 8.98
N VAL A 6 8.63 20.70 7.89
CA VAL A 6 7.55 20.14 7.09
C VAL A 6 7.80 18.66 6.82
N PHE A 7 6.75 17.90 6.50
CA PHE A 7 6.90 16.51 6.06
C PHE A 7 6.98 16.46 4.55
N ALA A 8 7.90 15.64 4.03
CA ALA A 8 8.05 15.41 2.60
C ALA A 8 7.98 13.89 2.30
N LEU A 9 7.34 13.54 1.19
CA LEU A 9 7.34 12.18 0.67
C LEU A 9 8.59 11.96 -0.20
N PHE A 10 9.47 11.09 0.25
CA PHE A 10 10.71 10.76 -0.43
C PHE A 10 10.55 9.53 -1.32
N LYS A 11 11.08 9.62 -2.54
CA LYS A 11 11.15 8.50 -3.48
C LYS A 11 12.26 7.53 -3.08
N PRO A 12 12.10 6.21 -3.32
CA PRO A 12 13.07 5.18 -2.95
C PRO A 12 14.51 5.50 -3.38
N GLY A 13 14.70 6.04 -4.59
CA GLY A 13 16.02 6.37 -5.14
C GLY A 13 16.74 7.55 -4.46
N LEU A 14 16.05 8.32 -3.62
CA LEU A 14 16.65 9.46 -2.90
C LEU A 14 17.25 9.05 -1.54
N LEU A 15 16.72 8.01 -0.92
CA LEU A 15 17.07 7.61 0.45
C LEU A 15 17.87 6.29 0.53
N ASP A 16 18.15 5.64 -0.60
CA ASP A 16 18.67 4.26 -0.66
C ASP A 16 17.82 3.28 0.18
N THR A 17 16.53 3.61 0.36
CA THR A 17 15.55 2.77 1.06
C THR A 17 14.68 2.03 0.06
N ARG A 18 14.16 0.87 0.47
CA ARG A 18 13.12 0.17 -0.29
C ARG A 18 11.78 0.85 -0.01
N GLY A 19 11.15 1.39 -1.06
CA GLY A 19 9.84 2.03 -0.96
C GLY A 19 9.88 3.54 -0.67
N TYR A 20 8.70 4.14 -0.66
CA TYR A 20 8.52 5.56 -0.35
C TYR A 20 8.48 5.76 1.16
N ALA A 21 9.02 6.87 1.64
CA ALA A 21 9.04 7.19 3.07
C ALA A 21 8.72 8.66 3.31
N TYR A 22 8.01 8.94 4.41
CA TYR A 22 7.89 10.30 4.91
C TYR A 22 9.08 10.63 5.80
N GLY A 23 9.64 11.82 5.63
CA GLY A 23 10.64 12.35 6.54
C GLY A 23 10.46 13.84 6.76
N GLN A 24 11.02 14.32 7.87
CA GLN A 24 11.06 15.73 8.18
C GLN A 24 12.08 16.43 7.26
N ALA A 25 11.65 17.52 6.63
CA ALA A 25 12.46 18.35 5.75
C ALA A 25 12.32 19.83 6.12
N GLU A 26 13.31 20.62 5.71
CA GLU A 26 13.22 22.07 5.66
C GLU A 26 13.00 22.47 4.20
N LEU A 27 11.77 22.87 3.84
CA LEU A 27 11.44 23.31 2.47
C LEU A 27 11.40 24.83 2.38
N LEU A 28 11.68 25.34 1.18
CA LEU A 28 11.43 26.74 0.83
C LEU A 28 9.94 26.93 0.51
N ASP A 29 9.42 28.15 0.69
CA ASP A 29 8.02 28.46 0.39
C ASP A 29 7.71 28.17 -1.10
N GLY A 30 6.79 27.23 -1.35
CA GLY A 30 6.34 26.85 -2.70
C GLY A 30 6.49 25.38 -3.06
N ASP A 31 7.22 24.58 -2.27
CA ASP A 31 7.25 23.13 -2.43
C ASP A 31 6.05 22.46 -1.72
N ASP A 32 5.46 21.44 -2.36
CA ASP A 32 4.31 20.68 -1.85
C ASP A 32 4.70 19.85 -0.62
N ALA A 33 4.56 20.46 0.57
CA ALA A 33 4.71 19.79 1.85
C ALA A 33 3.49 18.92 2.17
N ALA A 34 3.73 17.69 2.62
CA ALA A 34 2.68 16.81 3.14
C ALA A 34 2.17 17.31 4.49
N SER A 35 0.87 17.12 4.75
CA SER A 35 0.30 17.42 6.07
C SER A 35 0.77 16.38 7.11
N VAL A 36 0.67 16.71 8.41
CA VAL A 36 1.07 15.78 9.48
C VAL A 36 0.21 14.51 9.44
N GLU A 37 -1.08 14.67 9.16
CA GLU A 37 -2.06 13.60 9.06
C GLU A 37 -1.79 12.71 7.84
N GLU A 38 -1.44 13.31 6.70
CA GLU A 38 -1.04 12.58 5.50
C GLU A 38 0.19 11.70 5.78
N ALA A 39 1.21 12.30 6.40
CA ALA A 39 2.47 11.63 6.72
C ALA A 39 2.27 10.52 7.77
N THR A 40 1.44 10.77 8.78
CA THR A 40 1.14 9.78 9.83
C THR A 40 0.26 8.65 9.32
N GLY A 41 -0.70 8.95 8.44
CA GLY A 41 -1.52 7.95 7.77
C GLY A 41 -0.75 7.13 6.74
N GLY A 42 0.40 7.62 6.26
CA GLY A 42 1.31 6.86 5.42
C GLY A 42 0.79 6.58 4.01
N ILE A 43 -0.26 7.28 3.54
CA ILE A 43 -0.91 7.00 2.25
C ILE A 43 0.07 7.02 1.08
N GLY A 44 1.02 7.97 1.05
CA GLY A 44 2.02 8.07 -0.01
C GLY A 44 3.03 6.91 -0.04
N THR A 45 3.15 6.14 1.04
CA THR A 45 4.05 4.96 1.09
C THR A 45 3.55 3.80 0.22
N TYR A 46 2.26 3.81 -0.13
CA TYR A 46 1.65 2.77 -0.96
C TYR A 46 2.02 2.90 -2.44
N VAL A 47 2.52 4.06 -2.90
CA VAL A 47 2.85 4.30 -4.31
C VAL A 47 3.92 3.33 -4.78
N GLY A 48 3.66 2.66 -5.91
CA GLY A 48 4.56 1.64 -6.46
C GLY A 48 4.49 0.28 -5.77
N ALA A 49 3.72 0.13 -4.70
CA ALA A 49 3.41 -1.18 -4.11
C ALA A 49 2.27 -1.86 -4.87
N CYS A 50 2.15 -3.18 -4.69
CA CYS A 50 0.90 -3.87 -4.98
C CYS A 50 0.06 -3.93 -3.72
N ALA A 51 -1.25 -3.75 -3.87
CA ALA A 51 -2.19 -3.74 -2.76
C ALA A 51 -3.21 -4.88 -2.90
N CYS A 52 -3.51 -5.56 -1.80
CA CYS A 52 -4.69 -6.42 -1.68
C CYS A 52 -5.82 -5.59 -1.06
N VAL A 53 -6.92 -5.42 -1.79
CA VAL A 53 -8.04 -4.59 -1.36
C VAL A 53 -9.38 -5.26 -1.66
N ALA A 54 -10.33 -5.01 -0.76
CA ALA A 54 -11.73 -5.34 -0.94
C ALA A 54 -12.35 -4.51 -2.07
N ARG A 55 -12.85 -5.18 -3.12
CA ARG A 55 -13.60 -4.54 -4.21
C ARG A 55 -14.98 -5.13 -4.34
N VAL A 56 -15.91 -4.30 -4.82
CA VAL A 56 -17.26 -4.70 -5.20
C VAL A 56 -17.42 -4.47 -6.71
N PRO A 57 -17.20 -5.51 -7.54
CA PRO A 57 -17.40 -5.38 -8.97
C PRO A 57 -18.90 -5.16 -9.27
N PRO A 58 -19.26 -4.45 -10.35
CA PRO A 58 -20.66 -4.12 -10.68
C PRO A 58 -21.62 -5.31 -10.76
N SER A 59 -21.11 -6.51 -11.03
CA SER A 59 -21.88 -7.74 -11.24
C SER A 59 -21.45 -8.92 -10.36
N ALA A 60 -20.68 -8.67 -9.30
CA ALA A 60 -20.14 -9.73 -8.45
C ALA A 60 -20.21 -9.40 -6.95
N ALA A 61 -20.09 -10.45 -6.14
CA ALA A 61 -19.97 -10.29 -4.69
C ALA A 61 -18.66 -9.59 -4.32
N PRO A 62 -18.63 -8.86 -3.19
CA PRO A 62 -17.41 -8.25 -2.67
C PRO A 62 -16.29 -9.28 -2.47
N SER A 63 -15.13 -9.03 -3.07
CA SER A 63 -13.99 -9.95 -3.03
C SER A 63 -12.65 -9.21 -2.89
N TRP A 64 -11.65 -9.91 -2.40
CA TRP A 64 -10.28 -9.41 -2.33
C TRP A 64 -9.62 -9.49 -3.70
N ASN A 65 -9.12 -8.35 -4.19
CA ASN A 65 -8.43 -8.23 -5.45
C ASN A 65 -7.07 -7.54 -5.27
N TYR A 66 -6.17 -7.84 -6.19
CA TYR A 66 -4.83 -7.29 -6.22
C TYR A 66 -4.73 -6.22 -7.31
N GLY A 67 -4.10 -5.11 -6.97
CA GLY A 67 -3.81 -4.05 -7.93
C GLY A 67 -2.49 -3.35 -7.65
N ALA A 68 -1.97 -2.64 -8.64
CA ALA A 68 -0.76 -1.83 -8.49
C ALA A 68 -1.14 -0.39 -8.17
N VAL A 69 -0.57 0.18 -7.11
CA VAL A 69 -0.86 1.56 -6.72
C VAL A 69 -0.05 2.51 -7.59
N ALA A 70 -0.75 3.22 -8.49
CA ALA A 70 -0.15 4.15 -9.44
C ALA A 70 0.09 5.55 -8.84
N GLY A 71 -0.71 5.93 -7.85
CA GLY A 71 -0.63 7.23 -7.19
C GLY A 71 -1.65 7.39 -6.07
N TYR A 72 -1.72 8.58 -5.50
CA TYR A 72 -2.71 8.93 -4.49
C TYR A 72 -3.09 10.41 -4.60
N SER A 73 -4.22 10.76 -4.00
CA SER A 73 -4.63 12.13 -3.71
C SER A 73 -4.97 12.26 -2.23
N TRP A 74 -4.73 13.45 -1.67
CA TRP A 74 -5.00 13.78 -0.28
C TRP A 74 -5.80 15.06 -0.21
N ASP A 75 -6.88 15.06 0.58
CA ASP A 75 -7.69 16.23 0.86
C ASP A 75 -7.54 16.59 2.35
N THR A 76 -6.94 17.75 2.58
CA THR A 76 -6.65 18.29 3.91
C THR A 76 -7.91 18.76 4.65
N LEU A 77 -9.00 19.07 3.94
CA LEU A 77 -10.25 19.53 4.56
C LEU A 77 -11.04 18.38 5.18
N VAL A 78 -11.06 17.23 4.50
CA VAL A 78 -11.76 16.02 4.98
C VAL A 78 -10.84 15.06 5.72
N HIS A 79 -9.54 15.38 5.82
CA HIS A 79 -8.51 14.54 6.42
C HIS A 79 -8.53 13.10 5.87
N GLY A 80 -8.66 13.00 4.55
CA GLY A 80 -8.84 11.73 3.85
C GLY A 80 -8.12 11.71 2.52
N GLY A 81 -7.83 10.51 2.03
CA GLY A 81 -7.16 10.34 0.75
C GLY A 81 -7.75 9.20 -0.07
N VAL A 82 -7.33 9.16 -1.32
CA VAL A 82 -7.72 8.14 -2.29
C VAL A 82 -6.46 7.57 -2.90
N LEU A 83 -6.36 6.24 -2.96
CA LEU A 83 -5.35 5.55 -3.76
C LEU A 83 -5.88 5.34 -5.18
N HIS A 84 -5.07 5.64 -6.18
CA HIS A 84 -5.33 5.30 -7.56
C HIS A 84 -4.69 3.94 -7.86
N ILE A 85 -5.52 2.90 -7.90
CA ILE A 85 -5.06 1.51 -7.99
C ILE A 85 -5.45 0.94 -9.36
N SER A 86 -4.47 0.40 -10.07
CA SER A 86 -4.66 -0.31 -11.33
C SER A 86 -5.06 -1.77 -11.07
N PHE A 87 -6.23 -2.16 -11.55
CA PHE A 87 -6.70 -3.55 -11.56
C PHE A 87 -6.75 -4.03 -13.01
N GLY A 88 -5.66 -4.63 -13.49
CA GLY A 88 -5.54 -4.99 -14.91
C GLY A 88 -5.26 -3.76 -15.76
N GLU A 89 -6.16 -3.39 -16.67
CA GLU A 89 -5.99 -2.24 -17.58
C GLU A 89 -6.59 -0.94 -17.01
N ASP A 90 -7.52 -1.05 -16.05
CA ASP A 90 -8.26 0.09 -15.51
C ASP A 90 -7.63 0.61 -14.21
N VAL A 91 -7.59 1.93 -14.05
CA VAL A 91 -7.20 2.61 -12.80
C VAL A 91 -8.44 3.10 -12.09
N GLU A 92 -8.66 2.62 -10.87
CA GLU A 92 -9.83 2.94 -10.07
C GLU A 92 -9.43 3.76 -8.82
N PRO A 93 -10.23 4.76 -8.43
CA PRO A 93 -10.07 5.45 -7.16
C PRO A 93 -10.60 4.57 -6.01
N VAL A 94 -9.74 4.31 -5.03
CA VAL A 94 -10.07 3.53 -3.82
C VAL A 94 -9.87 4.41 -2.58
N PRO A 95 -10.90 4.63 -1.75
CA PRO A 95 -10.77 5.39 -0.50
C PRO A 95 -9.68 4.79 0.39
N PHE A 96 -8.77 5.63 0.87
CA PHE A 96 -7.67 5.18 1.73
C PHE A 96 -8.18 4.88 3.14
N LYS A 97 -8.03 3.62 3.52
CA LYS A 97 -8.28 3.13 4.87
C LYS A 97 -7.22 2.09 5.19
N GLU A 98 -6.29 2.47 6.08
CA GLU A 98 -5.12 1.67 6.43
C GLU A 98 -5.47 0.22 6.83
N HIS A 99 -6.60 0.01 7.50
CA HIS A 99 -7.00 -1.33 7.98
C HIS A 99 -7.73 -2.19 6.95
N GLU A 100 -8.14 -1.62 5.81
CA GLU A 100 -8.88 -2.32 4.74
C GLU A 100 -8.00 -2.61 3.52
N ILE A 101 -6.75 -2.14 3.51
CA ILE A 101 -5.81 -2.26 2.38
C ILE A 101 -4.50 -2.83 2.91
N GLU A 102 -4.01 -3.91 2.31
CA GLU A 102 -2.69 -4.46 2.63
C GLU A 102 -1.69 -4.13 1.51
N ALA A 103 -0.61 -3.41 1.82
CA ALA A 103 0.50 -3.19 0.92
C ALA A 103 1.45 -4.39 0.88
N LEU A 104 1.94 -4.76 -0.31
CA LEU A 104 2.73 -5.96 -0.54
C LEU A 104 4.10 -5.55 -1.10
N GLU A 105 5.16 -5.89 -0.36
CA GLU A 105 6.49 -5.35 -0.63
C GLU A 105 7.27 -6.05 -1.77
N TYR A 106 7.03 -7.34 -2.07
CA TYR A 106 8.12 -8.12 -2.67
C TYR A 106 7.83 -9.16 -3.75
N ALA A 107 6.59 -9.62 -3.96
CA ALA A 107 6.33 -10.62 -5.00
C ALA A 107 4.84 -10.69 -5.37
N PRO A 108 4.27 -9.64 -5.98
CA PRO A 108 2.87 -9.65 -6.39
C PRO A 108 2.54 -10.77 -7.39
N TYR A 109 3.54 -11.28 -8.12
CA TYR A 109 3.36 -12.36 -9.10
C TYR A 109 3.43 -13.77 -8.51
N ALA A 110 4.01 -13.95 -7.32
CA ALA A 110 4.30 -15.30 -6.83
C ALA A 110 3.15 -15.89 -6.00
N LEU A 111 2.41 -15.08 -5.26
CA LEU A 111 1.36 -15.54 -4.36
C LEU A 111 0.23 -14.50 -4.23
N PRO A 112 -0.90 -14.67 -4.94
CA PRO A 112 -2.13 -13.93 -4.70
C PRO A 112 -3.13 -14.79 -3.89
N PRO A 113 -2.83 -15.14 -2.62
CA PRO A 113 -3.54 -16.17 -1.86
C PRO A 113 -4.99 -15.80 -1.51
N CYS A 114 -5.33 -14.51 -1.55
CA CYS A 114 -6.65 -14.00 -1.23
C CYS A 114 -7.47 -13.71 -2.49
N ASN A 115 -6.92 -13.92 -3.69
CA ASN A 115 -7.53 -13.40 -4.91
C ASN A 115 -8.90 -14.03 -5.17
N ASN A 116 -9.89 -13.18 -5.47
CA ASN A 116 -11.29 -13.55 -5.68
C ASN A 116 -11.93 -14.28 -4.49
N ARG A 117 -11.30 -14.29 -3.30
CA ARG A 117 -11.96 -14.78 -2.08
C ARG A 117 -12.95 -13.73 -1.62
N ARG A 118 -14.15 -14.15 -1.23
CA ARG A 118 -15.19 -13.24 -0.77
C ARG A 118 -14.80 -12.65 0.59
N ILE A 119 -15.17 -11.40 0.82
CA ILE A 119 -14.91 -10.72 2.10
C ILE A 119 -15.62 -11.42 3.25
N ILE A 120 -16.81 -12.00 3.00
CA ILE A 120 -17.56 -12.74 4.02
C ILE A 120 -16.84 -14.02 4.51
N ASP A 121 -15.99 -14.60 3.66
CA ASP A 121 -15.24 -15.83 3.94
C ASP A 121 -13.80 -15.55 4.41
N LEU A 122 -13.37 -14.29 4.34
CA LEU A 122 -12.02 -13.87 4.68
C LEU A 122 -12.02 -12.41 5.16
N MET A 123 -11.93 -12.23 6.48
CA MET A 123 -11.90 -10.91 7.09
C MET A 123 -10.52 -10.23 6.95
N PRO A 124 -10.42 -8.90 7.09
CA PRO A 124 -9.13 -8.19 6.90
C PRO A 124 -7.98 -8.70 7.78
N ALA A 125 -8.26 -9.11 9.02
CA ALA A 125 -7.24 -9.69 9.90
C ALA A 125 -6.70 -11.03 9.36
N GLU A 126 -7.59 -11.87 8.83
CA GLU A 126 -7.22 -13.18 8.26
C GLU A 126 -6.47 -13.01 6.94
N MET A 127 -6.90 -12.07 6.09
CA MET A 127 -6.21 -11.69 4.85
C MET A 127 -4.74 -11.33 5.12
N ARG A 128 -4.48 -10.49 6.14
CA ARG A 128 -3.13 -10.12 6.56
C ARG A 128 -2.33 -11.30 7.10
N ALA A 129 -2.95 -12.16 7.91
CA ALA A 129 -2.30 -13.36 8.43
C ALA A 129 -1.87 -14.31 7.30
N ILE A 130 -2.71 -14.48 6.28
CA ILE A 130 -2.40 -15.27 5.09
C ILE A 130 -1.23 -14.65 4.32
N HIS A 131 -1.22 -13.34 4.14
CA HIS A 131 -0.12 -12.63 3.49
C HIS A 131 1.20 -12.77 4.24
N ALA A 132 1.18 -12.62 5.57
CA ALA A 132 2.35 -12.81 6.41
C ALA A 132 2.88 -14.26 6.33
N ALA A 133 1.98 -15.25 6.38
CA ALA A 133 2.35 -16.67 6.27
C ALA A 133 2.98 -16.98 4.90
N ALA A 134 2.37 -16.48 3.82
CA ALA A 134 2.87 -16.62 2.45
C ALA A 134 4.27 -16.00 2.29
N LEU A 135 4.46 -14.78 2.81
CA LEU A 135 5.74 -14.08 2.77
C LEU A 135 6.82 -14.80 3.58
N ASN A 136 6.48 -15.27 4.78
CA ASN A 136 7.42 -16.03 5.63
C ASN A 136 7.84 -17.34 4.96
N HIS A 137 6.90 -18.04 4.34
CA HIS A 137 7.20 -19.25 3.58
C HIS A 137 8.11 -18.95 2.38
N PHE A 138 7.81 -17.90 1.60
CA PHE A 138 8.63 -17.47 0.47
C PHE A 138 10.06 -17.08 0.90
N LYS A 139 10.19 -16.36 2.01
CA LYS A 139 11.49 -16.00 2.61
C LYS A 139 12.21 -17.20 3.25
N GLY A 140 11.58 -18.38 3.30
CA GLY A 140 12.13 -19.58 3.94
C GLY A 140 12.30 -19.42 5.46
N VAL A 141 11.55 -18.51 6.09
CA VAL A 141 11.64 -18.26 7.53
C VAL A 141 11.23 -19.53 8.28
N GLY A 142 12.15 -20.06 9.08
CA GLY A 142 11.94 -21.30 9.83
C GLY A 142 12.02 -22.59 8.99
N CYS A 143 12.31 -22.50 7.69
CA CYS A 143 12.54 -23.66 6.84
C CYS A 143 14.04 -24.00 6.77
N ARG A 144 14.36 -25.30 6.81
CA ARG A 144 15.72 -25.77 6.55
C ARG A 144 15.94 -25.76 5.03
N ALA A 145 16.97 -25.07 4.56
CA ALA A 145 17.34 -25.10 3.15
C ALA A 145 17.75 -26.53 2.74
N THR A 146 16.97 -27.18 1.88
CA THR A 146 17.28 -28.50 1.33
C THR A 146 17.42 -28.43 -0.18
N ARG A 147 18.43 -29.11 -0.73
CA ARG A 147 18.71 -29.17 -2.19
C ARG A 147 17.70 -30.03 -2.96
N ARG A 148 16.84 -30.77 -2.24
CA ARG A 148 15.78 -31.60 -2.81
C ARG A 148 14.47 -31.13 -2.21
N SER A 149 13.66 -30.49 -3.05
CA SER A 149 12.24 -30.20 -2.83
C SER A 149 11.42 -31.37 -3.34
#